data_AF-A0A259S5X4-F1
#
_entry.id   AF-A0A259S5X4-F1
#
_cell.length_a   1.000
_cell.length_b   1.000
_cell.length_c   1.000
_cell.angle_alpha   90.00
_cell.angle_beta   90.00
_cell.angle_gamma   90.00
#
_symmetry.space_group_name_H-M   'P 1'
#
loop_
_entity.id
_entity.type
_entity.pdbx_description
1 polymer ?
#
loop_
_entity_poly.entity_id
_entity_poly.type
_entity_poly.pdbx_seq_one_letter_code
_entity_poly.pdbx_strand_id
1 'polypeptide(L)'
;MTRWGEDPFSHGSYSHVAAGASHHDHDALAGPVDGVLHFAGEATWGEEPATVGGAYASGARAAERVLGRPVDLAAFAEGIRRSEV
;
A
#
# COMPACT_ATOMS: atom_id res chain seq x y z
N MET A 1 19.08 9.52 16.54
CA MET A 1 19.29 8.85 15.25
C MET A 1 18.34 7.67 15.16
N THR A 2 17.70 7.46 14.02
CA THR A 2 16.86 6.28 13.76
C THR A 2 17.72 5.13 13.22
N ARG A 3 17.24 3.88 13.36
CA ARG A 3 17.90 2.65 12.88
C ARG A 3 16.91 1.76 12.13
N TRP A 4 16.28 2.28 11.09
CA TRP A 4 15.22 1.60 10.33
C TRP A 4 15.61 0.21 9.81
N GLY A 5 16.87 0.01 9.43
CA GLY A 5 17.37 -1.30 8.99
C GLY A 5 17.48 -2.34 10.12
N GLU A 6 17.57 -1.91 11.38
CA GLU A 6 17.61 -2.80 12.56
C GLU A 6 16.22 -3.01 13.18
N ASP A 7 15.20 -2.26 12.75
CA ASP A 7 13.83 -2.40 13.23
C ASP A 7 13.20 -3.70 12.70
N PRO A 8 12.80 -4.65 13.57
CA PRO A 8 12.25 -5.95 13.16
C PRO A 8 10.88 -5.86 12.47
N PHE A 9 10.21 -4.71 12.49
CA PHE A 9 8.94 -4.50 11.81
C PHE A 9 9.08 -3.77 10.48
N SER A 10 10.26 -3.21 10.17
CA SER A 10 10.49 -2.43 8.95
C SER A 10 11.61 -3.01 8.07
N HIS A 11 12.70 -3.52 8.66
CA HIS A 11 13.87 -4.04 7.96
C HIS A 11 14.50 -3.09 6.92
N GLY A 12 14.19 -1.80 6.98
CA GLY A 12 14.52 -0.81 5.97
C GLY A 12 13.65 0.43 6.09
N SER A 13 13.89 1.43 5.25
CA SER A 13 13.10 2.66 5.23
C SER A 13 11.92 2.58 4.26
N TYR A 14 12.20 2.24 3.00
CA TYR A 14 11.24 2.16 1.90
C TYR A 14 11.88 1.45 0.70
N SER A 15 11.05 1.02 -0.24
CA SER A 15 11.46 0.34 -1.46
C SER A 15 12.21 1.27 -2.44
N HIS A 16 12.94 0.68 -3.37
CA HIS A 16 13.51 1.38 -4.52
C HIS A 16 13.58 0.44 -5.71
N VAL A 17 13.62 0.99 -6.92
CA VAL A 17 13.79 0.20 -8.14
C VAL A 17 15.28 -0.15 -8.29
N ALA A 18 15.61 -1.41 -8.02
CA ALA A 18 16.97 -1.92 -8.15
C ALA A 18 17.41 -1.99 -9.63
N ALA A 19 18.73 -2.10 -9.87
CA ALA A 19 19.25 -2.28 -11.22
C ALA A 19 18.65 -3.55 -11.85
N GLY A 20 18.01 -3.40 -13.02
CA GLY A 20 17.32 -4.49 -13.72
C GLY A 20 15.85 -4.69 -13.32
N ALA A 21 15.36 -3.98 -12.31
CA ALA A 21 13.94 -3.93 -11.96
C ALA A 21 13.23 -2.77 -12.67
N SER A 22 11.91 -2.74 -12.54
CA SER A 22 11.06 -1.68 -13.07
C SER A 22 9.91 -1.36 -12.12
N HIS A 23 9.23 -0.25 -12.37
CA HIS A 23 8.00 0.10 -11.64
C HIS A 23 6.89 -0.97 -11.78
N HIS A 24 6.92 -1.77 -12.85
CA HIS A 24 5.98 -2.87 -13.04
C HIS A 24 6.14 -3.98 -11.99
N ASP A 25 7.33 -4.13 -11.40
CA ASP A 25 7.56 -5.13 -10.35
C ASP A 25 6.78 -4.80 -9.07
N HIS A 26 6.56 -3.51 -8.77
CA HIS A 26 5.67 -3.07 -7.69
C HIS A 26 4.20 -3.44 -7.97
N ASP A 27 3.74 -3.24 -9.20
CA ASP A 27 2.37 -3.57 -9.60
C ASP A 27 2.15 -5.09 -9.62
N ALA A 28 3.15 -5.87 -10.01
CA ALA A 28 3.11 -7.32 -9.93
C ALA A 28 3.02 -7.81 -8.48
N LEU A 29 3.75 -7.18 -7.55
CA LEU A 29 3.72 -7.51 -6.12
C LEU A 29 2.35 -7.27 -5.48
N ALA A 30 1.53 -6.38 -6.04
CA ALA A 30 0.20 -6.06 -5.53
C ALA A 30 -0.79 -7.25 -5.49
N GLY A 31 -0.51 -8.33 -6.22
CA GLY A 31 -1.44 -9.44 -6.41
C GLY A 31 -2.70 -9.04 -7.19
N PRO A 32 -3.80 -9.83 -7.13
CA PRO A 32 -4.07 -10.86 -6.12
C PRO A 32 -3.38 -12.21 -6.36
N VAL A 33 -3.14 -12.95 -5.26
CA VAL A 33 -2.78 -14.38 -5.29
C VAL A 33 -4.04 -15.20 -5.05
N ASP A 34 -4.41 -16.02 -6.04
CA ASP A 34 -5.60 -16.87 -6.08
C ASP A 34 -6.93 -16.17 -5.77
N GLY A 35 -6.99 -14.85 -5.97
CA GLY A 35 -8.17 -14.05 -5.64
C GLY A 35 -8.49 -13.95 -4.14
N VAL A 36 -7.58 -14.42 -3.26
CA VAL A 36 -7.77 -14.46 -1.80
C VAL A 36 -6.81 -13.52 -1.10
N LEU A 37 -5.53 -13.56 -1.46
CA LEU A 37 -4.50 -12.75 -0.82
C LEU A 37 -4.22 -11.50 -1.66
N HIS A 38 -4.39 -10.34 -1.03
CA HIS A 38 -4.16 -9.03 -1.64
C HIS A 38 -3.07 -8.30 -0.88
N PHE A 39 -2.14 -7.66 -1.60
CA PHE A 39 -1.06 -6.88 -1.00
C PHE A 39 -1.30 -5.37 -1.18
N ALA A 40 -0.97 -4.62 -0.14
CA ALA A 40 -0.99 -3.17 -0.09
C ALA A 40 0.28 -2.65 0.61
N GLY A 41 0.53 -1.35 0.48
CA GLY A 41 1.72 -0.70 1.00
C GLY A 41 2.54 -0.04 -0.11
N GLU A 42 3.49 0.80 0.28
CA GLU A 42 4.28 1.64 -0.65
C GLU A 42 4.96 0.80 -1.75
N ALA A 43 5.45 -0.39 -1.40
CA ALA A 43 6.15 -1.28 -2.32
C ALA A 43 5.24 -1.96 -3.35
N THR A 44 3.94 -1.65 -3.36
CA THR A 44 2.94 -2.28 -4.25
C THR A 44 2.26 -1.30 -5.20
N TRP A 45 2.83 -0.10 -5.37
CA TRP A 45 2.27 0.97 -6.20
C TRP A 45 3.33 1.51 -7.17
N GLY A 46 3.25 1.13 -8.45
CA GLY A 46 4.26 1.48 -9.44
C GLY A 46 4.32 2.96 -9.78
N GLU A 47 3.22 3.71 -9.73
CA GLU A 47 3.22 5.14 -10.13
C GLU A 47 4.00 6.03 -9.14
N GLU A 48 3.96 5.69 -7.86
CA GLU A 48 4.58 6.47 -6.79
C GLU A 48 5.06 5.54 -5.64
N PRO A 49 6.12 4.74 -5.85
CA PRO A 49 6.67 3.87 -4.80
C PRO A 49 7.39 4.71 -3.74
N ALA A 50 7.64 4.12 -2.57
CA ALA A 50 8.34 4.76 -1.44
C ALA A 50 7.67 6.00 -0.84
N THR A 51 6.38 6.24 -1.11
CA THR A 51 5.62 7.36 -0.55
C THR A 51 4.44 6.91 0.31
N VAL A 52 4.00 7.82 1.18
CA VAL A 52 2.74 7.67 1.92
C VAL A 52 1.54 7.69 0.96
N GLY A 53 1.62 8.46 -0.13
CA GLY A 53 0.59 8.50 -1.18
C GLY A 53 0.38 7.14 -1.84
N GLY A 54 1.47 6.46 -2.24
CA GLY A 54 1.43 5.11 -2.79
C GLY A 54 0.92 4.07 -1.79
N ALA A 55 1.30 4.18 -0.51
CA ALA A 55 0.76 3.33 0.55
C ALA A 55 -0.76 3.52 0.73
N TYR A 56 -1.23 4.76 0.68
CA TYR A 56 -2.65 5.10 0.77
C TYR A 56 -3.45 4.59 -0.44
N ALA A 57 -2.97 4.88 -1.65
CA ALA A 57 -3.61 4.46 -2.90
C ALA A 57 -3.67 2.93 -3.04
N SER A 58 -2.58 2.23 -2.71
CA SER A 58 -2.55 0.76 -2.73
C SER A 58 -3.49 0.14 -1.70
N GLY A 59 -3.66 0.76 -0.52
CA GLY A 59 -4.63 0.36 0.48
C GLY A 59 -6.07 0.45 -0.03
N ALA A 60 -6.43 1.56 -0.68
CA ALA A 60 -7.74 1.72 -1.32
C ALA A 60 -7.98 0.65 -2.39
N ARG A 61 -7.02 0.44 -3.29
CA ARG A 61 -7.09 -0.62 -4.32
C ARG A 61 -7.30 -2.01 -3.71
N ALA A 62 -6.57 -2.36 -2.65
CA ALA A 62 -6.72 -3.65 -1.99
C ALA A 62 -8.12 -3.80 -1.34
N ALA A 63 -8.63 -2.74 -0.70
CA ALA A 63 -9.97 -2.74 -0.13
C ALA A 63 -11.06 -2.94 -1.21
N GLU A 64 -10.93 -2.26 -2.35
CA GLU A 64 -11.87 -2.42 -3.47
C GLU A 64 -11.85 -3.84 -4.05
N ARG A 65 -10.66 -4.44 -4.17
CA ARG A 65 -10.52 -5.84 -4.60
C ARG A 65 -11.21 -6.81 -3.65
N VAL A 66 -11.05 -6.61 -2.33
CA VAL A 66 -11.68 -7.46 -1.31
C VAL A 66 -13.20 -7.27 -1.28
N LEU A 67 -13.69 -6.05 -1.41
CA LEU A 67 -15.12 -5.72 -1.34
C LEU A 67 -15.86 -5.97 -2.66
N GLY A 68 -15.14 -6.11 -3.78
CA GLY A 68 -15.73 -6.22 -5.11
C GLY A 68 -16.47 -4.96 -5.57
N ARG A 69 -16.18 -3.80 -4.97
CA ARG A 69 -16.81 -2.51 -5.30
C ARG A 69 -15.90 -1.33 -4.97
N PRO A 70 -16.12 -0.16 -5.58
CA PRO A 70 -15.42 1.06 -5.22
C PRO A 70 -15.63 1.45 -3.76
N VAL A 71 -14.59 2.04 -3.16
CA VAL A 71 -14.61 2.58 -1.79
C VAL A 71 -14.68 4.10 -1.84
N ASP A 72 -15.70 4.67 -1.20
CA ASP A 72 -15.76 6.12 -0.97
C ASP A 72 -14.89 6.48 0.24
N LEU A 73 -13.64 6.88 -0.05
CA LEU A 73 -12.67 7.25 0.97
C LEU A 73 -13.06 8.52 1.74
N ALA A 74 -13.82 9.42 1.11
CA ALA A 74 -14.31 10.63 1.78
C ALA A 74 -15.39 10.28 2.81
N ALA A 75 -16.36 9.45 2.42
CA ALA A 75 -17.37 8.94 3.35
C ALA A 75 -16.73 8.11 4.48
N PHE A 76 -15.71 7.30 4.18
CA PHE A 76 -14.97 6.56 5.19
C PHE A 76 -14.28 7.50 6.21
N ALA A 77 -13.59 8.54 5.73
CA ALA A 77 -12.92 9.51 6.59
C ALA A 77 -13.91 10.30 7.47
N GLU A 78 -15.08 10.65 6.94
CA GLU A 78 -16.17 11.26 7.73
C GLU A 78 -16.72 10.33 8.82
N GLY A 79 -16.74 9.02 8.56
CA GLY A 79 -17.12 8.00 9.54
C GLY A 79 -16.17 7.96 10.74
N ILE A 80 -14.85 8.00 10.50
CA ILE A 80 -13.81 7.99 11.55
C ILE A 80 -13.99 9.21 12.47
N ARG A 81 -14.07 10.41 11.90
CA ARG A 81 -14.21 11.66 12.67
C ARG A 81 -15.42 11.66 13.60
N ARG A 82 -16.51 10.99 13.20
CA ARG A 82 -17.75 10.90 13.99
C ARG A 82 -17.65 9.90 15.14
N SER A 83 -16.76 8.92 15.04
CA SER A 83 -16.58 7.89 16.06
C SER A 83 -15.67 8.32 17.22
N GLU A 84 -15.01 9.47 17.09
CA GLU A 84 -14.11 10.04 18.10
C GLU A 84 -14.80 11.05 19.04
N VAL A 85 -16.14 11.16 18.98
CA VAL A 85 -16.97 12.07 19.79
C VAL A 85 -17.90 11.30 20.72
#